data_AF-A0A3D2VSV4-F1
#
_entry.id   AF-A0A3D2VSV4-F1
#
_cell.length_a   1.000
_cell.length_b   1.000
_cell.length_c   1.000
_cell.angle_alpha   90.00
_cell.angle_beta   90.00
_cell.angle_gamma   90.00
#
_symmetry.space_group_name_H-M   'P 1'
#
loop_
_entity.id
_entity.type
_entity.pdbx_description
1 polymer ?
#
loop_
_entity_poly.entity_id
_entity_poly.type
_entity_poly.pdbx_seq_one_letter_code
_entity_poly.pdbx_strand_id
1 'polypeptide(L)'
;MGIEITAIDVRIEKFSLPAMAGAAAFLQRTGPLNAPLLGLYGLPAVGGALAAYNVLVEMPGTVTMTDINTMVQNVIDRLQFFRKFNKNRKMSRLNILDHGNENSMEIGGDTLDEKNIDRFSKVLSLLKGNFAQSGFVHLQNCEIGKNEKLLAAFARIVNVPVYAGTGYHHGVLRLNTGDYVRADPGGTISRDVGRP
;
A
#
# COMPACT_ATOMS: atom_id res chain seq x y z
N MET A 1 23.52 -9.87 12.19
CA MET A 1 23.10 -10.42 10.89
C MET A 1 21.88 -9.64 10.47
N GLY A 2 22.03 -8.71 9.51
CA GLY A 2 20.97 -7.79 9.12
C GLY A 2 20.64 -7.96 7.65
N ILE A 3 19.45 -8.47 7.37
CA ILE A 3 18.80 -8.34 6.08
C ILE A 3 17.61 -7.42 6.35
N GLU A 4 17.75 -6.13 6.07
CA GLU A 4 16.65 -5.16 6.12
C GLU A 4 15.93 -5.23 4.76
N ILE A 5 14.73 -5.82 4.72
CA ILE A 5 13.88 -5.78 3.52
C ILE A 5 12.74 -4.82 3.81
N THR A 6 12.90 -3.56 3.40
CA THR A 6 11.88 -2.51 3.55
C THR A 6 11.01 -2.42 2.29
N ALA A 7 9.72 -2.75 2.38
CA ALA A 7 8.77 -2.39 1.33
C ALA A 7 7.33 -2.24 1.85
N ILE A 8 6.80 -1.02 1.76
CA ILE A 8 5.34 -0.77 1.76
C ILE A 8 4.92 -0.60 0.30
N ASP A 9 3.92 -1.32 -0.20
CA ASP A 9 3.48 -1.17 -1.59
C ASP A 9 2.01 -0.70 -1.65
N VAL A 10 1.85 0.60 -1.93
CA VAL A 10 0.57 1.31 -2.10
C VAL A 10 0.10 1.17 -3.56
N ARG A 11 -0.96 0.41 -3.83
CA ARG A 11 -1.56 0.30 -5.18
C ARG A 11 -2.83 1.13 -5.30
N ILE A 12 -2.98 1.79 -6.45
CA ILE A 12 -3.96 2.87 -6.65
C ILE A 12 -4.72 2.73 -7.98
N GLU A 13 -6.06 2.82 -7.94
CA GLU A 13 -6.93 2.50 -9.09
C GLU A 13 -7.45 3.71 -9.91
N LYS A 14 -7.89 3.36 -11.13
CA LYS A 14 -8.24 4.11 -12.36
C LYS A 14 -8.87 5.50 -12.21
N PHE A 15 -8.42 6.40 -13.09
CA PHE A 15 -9.17 7.59 -13.50
C PHE A 15 -10.27 7.20 -14.51
N SER A 16 -11.41 7.89 -14.43
CA SER A 16 -12.33 8.01 -15.57
C SER A 16 -11.79 9.07 -16.54
N LEU A 17 -11.95 8.81 -17.84
CA LEU A 17 -11.51 9.63 -18.97
C LEU A 17 -11.78 11.16 -18.87
N PRO A 18 -12.83 11.67 -18.18
CA PRO A 18 -13.08 13.12 -18.13
C PRO A 18 -11.98 13.95 -17.42
N ALA A 19 -11.16 13.34 -16.56
CA ALA A 19 -10.08 14.05 -15.87
C ALA A 19 -8.83 14.28 -16.75
N MET A 20 -8.70 13.57 -17.88
CA MET A 20 -7.53 13.68 -18.77
C MET A 20 -7.51 14.98 -19.59
N ALA A 21 -8.67 15.60 -19.82
CA ALA A 21 -8.76 16.87 -20.54
C ALA A 21 -8.12 18.05 -19.75
N GLY A 22 -8.13 17.98 -18.42
CA GLY A 22 -7.57 19.05 -17.57
C GLY A 22 -6.04 19.03 -17.48
N ALA A 23 -5.41 17.86 -17.45
CA ALA A 23 -3.96 17.72 -17.32
C ALA A 23 -3.21 18.06 -18.62
N ALA A 24 -3.78 17.70 -19.78
CA ALA A 24 -3.24 18.09 -21.08
C ALA A 24 -3.28 19.62 -21.30
N ALA A 25 -4.34 20.28 -20.81
CA ALA A 25 -4.46 21.74 -20.87
C ALA A 25 -3.48 22.46 -19.93
N PHE A 26 -3.10 21.85 -18.81
CA PHE A 26 -2.11 22.42 -17.88
C PHE A 26 -0.69 22.40 -18.45
N LEU A 27 -0.28 21.29 -19.07
CA LEU A 27 1.05 21.16 -19.68
C LEU A 27 1.23 22.01 -20.95
N GLN A 28 0.16 22.30 -21.68
CA GLN A 28 0.20 23.28 -22.78
C GLN A 28 0.40 24.72 -22.29
N ARG A 29 0.05 25.02 -21.03
CA ARG A 29 0.09 26.39 -20.47
C ARG A 29 1.41 26.74 -19.79
N THR A 30 2.20 25.75 -19.34
CA THR A 30 3.43 25.99 -18.56
C THR A 30 4.72 25.98 -19.39
N GLY A 31 4.64 25.76 -20.70
CA GLY A 31 5.82 25.74 -21.59
C GLY A 31 6.75 24.55 -21.35
N PRO A 32 7.65 24.25 -22.30
CA PRO A 32 8.54 23.10 -22.21
C PRO A 32 9.60 23.37 -21.13
N LEU A 33 9.43 22.77 -19.95
CA LEU A 33 10.54 22.57 -19.03
C LEU A 33 11.49 21.55 -19.66
N ASN A 34 12.73 21.99 -19.88
CA ASN A 34 13.84 21.21 -20.42
C ASN A 34 13.93 19.81 -19.79
N ALA A 35 13.46 18.81 -20.52
CA ALA A 35 13.78 17.41 -20.29
C ALA A 35 14.80 16.99 -21.36
N PRO A 36 16.10 16.87 -21.05
CA PRO A 36 17.02 16.15 -21.90
C PRO A 36 16.84 14.65 -21.65
N LEU A 37 16.87 13.85 -22.73
CA LEU A 37 16.86 12.38 -22.80
C LEU A 37 15.51 11.65 -22.99
N LEU A 38 14.68 12.10 -23.94
CA LEU A 38 13.70 11.20 -24.62
C LEU A 38 13.76 11.34 -26.16
N GLY A 39 14.96 11.56 -26.69
CA GLY A 39 15.21 11.77 -28.12
C GLY A 39 15.75 10.55 -28.88
N LEU A 40 15.44 9.31 -28.49
CA LEU A 40 15.97 8.14 -29.23
C LEU A 40 14.93 7.20 -29.88
N TYR A 41 13.63 7.45 -29.72
CA TYR A 41 12.60 6.71 -30.43
C TYR A 41 11.53 7.70 -30.86
N GLY A 42 11.45 8.00 -32.15
CA GLY A 42 10.60 9.04 -32.75
C GLY A 42 9.10 8.85 -32.53
N LEU A 43 8.64 9.05 -31.30
CA LEU A 43 7.23 9.13 -30.93
C LEU A 43 6.83 10.61 -30.81
N PRO A 44 5.69 11.02 -31.38
CA PRO A 44 5.24 12.40 -31.33
C PRO A 44 5.01 12.87 -29.89
N ALA A 45 5.41 14.11 -29.60
CA ALA A 45 5.47 14.72 -28.26
C ALA A 45 4.17 14.65 -27.41
N VAL A 46 3.03 14.36 -28.02
CA VAL A 46 1.73 14.16 -27.33
C VAL A 46 1.68 12.81 -26.60
N GLY A 47 2.41 11.80 -27.08
CA GLY A 47 2.50 10.48 -26.44
C GLY A 47 3.40 10.48 -25.20
N GLY A 48 4.42 11.33 -25.15
CA GLY A 48 5.38 11.39 -24.04
C GLY A 48 4.77 11.91 -22.73
N ALA A 49 3.90 12.92 -22.79
CA ALA A 49 3.22 13.46 -21.61
C ALA A 49 2.19 12.48 -21.04
N LEU A 50 1.44 11.78 -21.91
CA LEU A 50 0.48 10.76 -21.49
C LEU A 50 1.19 9.52 -20.92
N ALA A 51 2.33 9.12 -21.53
CA ALA A 51 3.15 8.02 -21.04
C ALA A 51 3.82 8.36 -19.70
N ALA A 52 4.40 9.56 -19.56
CA ALA A 52 4.95 10.03 -18.29
C ALA A 52 3.87 10.18 -17.21
N TYR A 53 2.65 10.58 -17.58
CA TYR A 53 1.50 10.63 -16.67
C TYR A 53 1.05 9.24 -16.24
N ASN A 54 0.91 8.27 -17.15
CA ASN A 54 0.56 6.89 -16.79
C ASN A 54 1.66 6.26 -15.91
N VAL A 55 2.94 6.54 -16.18
CA VAL A 55 4.06 6.12 -15.33
C VAL A 55 3.98 6.75 -13.93
N LEU A 56 3.64 8.04 -13.81
CA LEU A 56 3.49 8.71 -12.52
C LEU A 56 2.21 8.32 -11.75
N VAL A 57 1.15 7.89 -12.45
CA VAL A 57 -0.18 7.59 -11.91
C VAL A 57 -0.35 6.10 -11.53
N GLU A 58 0.44 5.21 -12.13
CA GLU A 58 0.39 3.76 -11.88
C GLU A 58 1.60 3.24 -11.06
N MET A 59 2.62 4.06 -10.83
CA MET A 59 3.74 3.65 -9.97
C MET A 59 3.24 3.38 -8.55
N PRO A 60 3.42 2.14 -8.05
CA PRO A 60 3.14 1.86 -6.66
C PRO A 60 3.97 2.79 -5.79
N GLY A 61 3.32 3.36 -4.77
CA GLY A 61 3.95 4.31 -3.88
C GLY A 61 4.74 3.56 -2.82
N THR A 62 6.00 3.20 -3.11
CA THR A 62 6.86 2.65 -2.07
C THR A 62 7.23 3.73 -1.07
N VAL A 63 7.08 3.43 0.21
CA VAL A 63 7.58 4.26 1.30
C VAL A 63 8.41 3.40 2.26
N THR A 64 9.42 4.00 2.88
CA THR A 64 10.23 3.38 3.92
C THR A 64 9.62 3.68 5.30
N MET A 65 9.97 2.88 6.30
CA MET A 65 9.51 3.04 7.68
C MET A 65 10.60 2.61 8.65
N THR A 66 10.62 3.20 9.84
CA THR A 66 11.47 2.77 10.96
C THR A 66 10.66 2.21 12.13
N ASP A 67 9.35 2.46 12.13
CA ASP A 67 8.39 2.10 13.18
C ASP A 67 6.95 2.29 12.63
N ILE A 68 5.94 1.99 13.42
CA ILE A 68 4.53 2.11 13.00
C ILE A 68 4.13 3.57 12.75
N ASN A 69 4.69 4.54 13.50
CA ASN A 69 4.34 5.94 13.33
C ASN A 69 4.84 6.48 11.99
N THR A 70 6.10 6.21 11.66
CA THR A 70 6.71 6.59 10.39
C THR A 70 6.04 5.87 9.21
N MET A 71 5.67 4.59 9.36
CA MET A 71 4.88 3.87 8.36
C MET A 71 3.56 4.58 8.03
N VAL A 72 2.74 4.85 9.05
CA VAL A 72 1.44 5.48 8.85
C VAL A 72 1.59 6.89 8.28
N GLN A 73 2.53 7.68 8.81
CA GLN A 73 2.78 9.03 8.35
C GLN A 73 3.21 9.05 6.87
N ASN A 74 4.17 8.20 6.49
CA ASN A 74 4.67 8.16 5.11
C ASN A 74 3.60 7.69 4.12
N VAL A 75 2.74 6.74 4.52
CA VAL A 75 1.58 6.32 3.70
C VAL A 75 0.61 7.48 3.48
N ILE A 76 0.27 8.22 4.54
CA ILE A 76 -0.62 9.38 4.46
C ILE A 76 0.00 10.47 3.59
N ASP A 77 1.27 10.82 3.79
CA ASP A 77 1.97 11.85 3.01
C ASP A 77 2.04 11.48 1.53
N ARG A 78 2.30 10.20 1.23
CA ARG A 78 2.29 9.70 -0.14
C ARG A 78 0.90 9.82 -0.77
N LEU A 79 -0.16 9.50 -0.03
CA LEU A 79 -1.53 9.65 -0.52
C LEU A 79 -1.91 11.12 -0.71
N GLN A 80 -1.50 12.00 0.21
CA GLN A 80 -1.72 13.44 0.09
C GLN A 80 -1.00 14.03 -1.12
N PHE A 81 0.22 13.59 -1.42
CA PHE A 81 0.94 13.95 -2.65
C PHE A 81 0.09 13.66 -3.89
N PHE A 82 -0.48 12.45 -4.00
CA PHE A 82 -1.35 12.10 -5.13
C PHE A 82 -2.66 12.89 -5.13
N ARG A 83 -3.19 13.26 -3.97
CA ARG A 83 -4.40 14.08 -3.87
C ARG A 83 -4.24 15.50 -4.39
N LYS A 84 -3.00 16.01 -4.54
CA LYS A 84 -2.73 17.27 -5.24
C LYS A 84 -3.18 17.24 -6.70
N PHE A 85 -3.14 16.06 -7.32
CA PHE A 85 -3.55 15.84 -8.72
C PHE A 85 -4.95 15.22 -8.85
N ASN A 86 -5.43 14.54 -7.80
CA ASN A 86 -6.79 14.01 -7.72
C ASN A 86 -7.30 14.00 -6.27
N LYS A 87 -8.08 15.03 -5.90
CA LYS A 87 -8.59 15.21 -4.52
C LYS A 87 -9.34 14.00 -3.97
N ASN A 88 -9.93 13.18 -4.83
CA ASN A 88 -10.73 12.01 -4.46
C ASN A 88 -9.91 10.71 -4.39
N ARG A 89 -8.59 10.76 -4.57
CA ARG A 89 -7.72 9.57 -4.55
C ARG A 89 -7.79 8.85 -3.20
N LYS A 90 -7.99 7.54 -3.27
CA LYS A 90 -8.00 6.59 -2.15
C LYS A 90 -7.09 5.40 -2.47
N MET A 91 -6.63 4.69 -1.43
CA MET A 91 -5.80 3.48 -1.56
C MET A 91 -6.67 2.26 -1.81
N SER A 92 -6.36 1.43 -2.82
CA SER A 92 -7.04 0.14 -2.99
C SER A 92 -6.30 -1.00 -2.27
N ARG A 93 -4.98 -0.86 -2.08
CA ARG A 93 -4.18 -1.86 -1.37
C ARG A 93 -3.05 -1.19 -0.60
N LEU A 94 -2.86 -1.62 0.64
CA LEU A 94 -1.66 -1.36 1.42
C LEU A 94 -0.96 -2.69 1.68
N ASN A 95 0.22 -2.90 1.10
CA ASN A 95 1.08 -4.02 1.48
C ASN A 95 2.04 -3.59 2.59
N ILE A 96 2.17 -4.39 3.64
CA ILE A 96 3.16 -4.20 4.70
C ILE A 96 4.03 -5.45 4.69
N LEU A 97 5.32 -5.29 4.45
CA LEU A 97 6.28 -6.38 4.41
C LEU A 97 7.35 -6.17 5.49
N ASP A 98 7.50 -7.17 6.34
CA ASP A 98 8.50 -7.21 7.40
C ASP A 98 8.63 -8.64 7.96
N HIS A 99 9.41 -8.83 9.02
CA HIS A 99 9.50 -10.08 9.76
C HIS A 99 8.26 -10.37 10.60
N GLY A 100 8.08 -11.64 10.96
CA GLY A 100 7.00 -12.08 11.83
C GLY A 100 7.03 -13.57 12.03
N ASN A 101 6.07 -14.04 12.81
CA ASN A 101 5.79 -15.44 13.05
C ASN A 101 4.30 -15.58 13.43
N GLU A 102 3.89 -16.76 13.88
CA GLU A 102 2.50 -17.03 14.28
C GLU A 102 2.01 -16.26 15.52
N ASN A 103 2.90 -15.63 16.29
CA ASN A 103 2.57 -14.91 17.53
C ASN A 103 2.66 -13.39 17.39
N SER A 104 3.52 -12.88 16.51
CA SER A 104 3.76 -11.44 16.37
C SER A 104 4.25 -11.06 14.97
N MET A 105 4.12 -9.78 14.64
CA MET A 105 4.72 -9.17 13.45
C MET A 105 5.57 -7.96 13.79
N GLU A 106 6.61 -7.72 13.01
CA GLU A 106 7.41 -6.51 13.07
C GLU A 106 6.88 -5.49 12.06
N ILE A 107 7.01 -4.21 12.39
CA ILE A 107 6.83 -3.06 11.50
C ILE A 107 7.94 -2.07 11.85
N GLY A 108 9.04 -2.13 11.11
CA GLY A 108 10.28 -1.48 11.49
C GLY A 108 10.78 -2.00 12.84
N GLY A 109 11.10 -1.10 13.76
CA GLY A 109 11.55 -1.45 15.12
C GLY A 109 10.42 -1.81 16.09
N ASP A 110 9.15 -1.65 15.70
CA ASP A 110 8.01 -1.99 16.55
C ASP A 110 7.58 -3.44 16.32
N THR A 111 7.28 -4.16 17.41
CA THR A 111 6.64 -5.48 17.36
C THR A 111 5.19 -5.40 17.79
N LEU A 112 4.27 -5.92 16.98
CA LEU A 112 2.85 -6.06 17.29
C LEU A 112 2.47 -7.49 17.63
N ASP A 113 1.69 -7.64 18.70
CA ASP A 113 1.02 -8.88 19.09
C ASP A 113 -0.42 -8.59 19.58
N GLU A 114 -1.16 -9.65 19.92
CA GLU A 114 -2.53 -9.53 20.43
C GLU A 114 -2.65 -8.68 21.71
N LYS A 115 -1.58 -8.60 22.51
CA LYS A 115 -1.57 -7.96 23.84
C LYS A 115 -1.25 -6.47 23.76
N ASN A 116 -0.52 -6.06 22.71
CA ASN A 116 0.01 -4.71 22.62
C ASN A 116 -0.58 -3.88 21.46
N ILE A 117 -1.32 -4.49 20.53
CA ILE A 117 -1.86 -3.79 19.36
C ILE A 117 -2.69 -2.55 19.72
N ASP A 118 -3.41 -2.59 20.84
CA ASP A 118 -4.22 -1.45 21.29
C ASP A 118 -3.38 -0.20 21.59
N ARG A 119 -2.08 -0.36 21.93
CA ARG A 119 -1.15 0.77 22.11
C ARG A 119 -0.93 1.55 20.81
N PHE A 120 -1.05 0.87 19.67
CA PHE A 120 -0.88 1.44 18.34
C PHE A 120 -2.22 1.78 17.67
N SER A 121 -3.35 1.50 18.32
CA SER A 121 -4.69 1.72 17.75
C SER A 121 -4.90 3.16 17.28
N LYS A 122 -4.48 4.16 18.08
CA LYS A 122 -4.61 5.58 17.74
C LYS A 122 -3.89 5.91 16.44
N VAL A 123 -2.65 5.47 16.27
CA VAL A 123 -1.85 5.78 15.08
C VAL A 123 -2.35 5.00 13.85
N LEU A 124 -2.56 3.69 13.98
CA LEU A 124 -3.07 2.85 12.89
C LEU A 124 -4.45 3.31 12.40
N SER A 125 -5.30 3.82 13.29
CA SER A 125 -6.62 4.34 12.92
C SER A 125 -6.57 5.56 11.99
N LEU A 126 -5.43 6.25 11.87
CA LEU A 126 -5.26 7.35 10.91
C LEU A 126 -5.33 6.87 9.45
N LEU A 127 -5.12 5.57 9.20
CA LEU A 127 -5.32 4.97 7.88
C LEU A 127 -6.81 4.79 7.54
N LYS A 128 -7.69 4.82 8.55
CA LYS A 128 -9.15 4.72 8.35
C LYS A 128 -9.64 5.84 7.45
N GLY A 129 -10.52 5.48 6.51
CA GLY A 129 -11.08 6.43 5.55
C GLY A 129 -10.12 6.87 4.44
N ASN A 130 -8.87 6.39 4.42
CA ASN A 130 -7.94 6.60 3.31
C ASN A 130 -8.02 5.51 2.23
N PHE A 131 -8.69 4.41 2.53
CA PHE A 131 -8.97 3.33 1.58
C PHE A 131 -10.19 3.61 0.70
N ALA A 132 -10.19 3.01 -0.49
CA ALA A 132 -11.36 2.89 -1.35
C ALA A 132 -12.37 1.90 -0.74
N GLN A 133 -13.60 1.86 -1.26
CA GLN A 133 -14.64 0.97 -0.74
C GLN A 133 -14.24 -0.52 -0.80
N SER A 134 -13.50 -0.93 -1.83
CA SER A 134 -12.93 -2.27 -1.99
C SER A 134 -11.49 -2.40 -1.47
N GLY A 135 -11.01 -1.40 -0.74
CA GLY A 135 -9.63 -1.34 -0.28
C GLY A 135 -9.32 -2.36 0.81
N PHE A 136 -8.07 -2.82 0.88
CA PHE A 136 -7.63 -3.79 1.88
C PHE A 136 -6.16 -3.61 2.28
N VAL A 137 -5.78 -4.24 3.39
CA VAL A 137 -4.39 -4.40 3.83
C VAL A 137 -3.94 -5.83 3.54
N HIS A 138 -2.70 -5.99 3.10
CA HIS A 138 -2.05 -7.28 2.93
C HIS A 138 -0.74 -7.31 3.71
N LEU A 139 -0.71 -8.12 4.77
CA LEU A 139 0.45 -8.33 5.61
C LEU A 139 1.30 -9.45 5.00
N GLN A 140 2.55 -9.13 4.74
CA GLN A 140 3.54 -9.98 4.09
C GLN A 140 4.62 -10.41 5.08
N ASN A 141 4.23 -10.65 6.33
CA ASN A 141 5.07 -11.22 7.37
C ASN A 141 4.97 -12.75 7.33
N CYS A 142 6.00 -13.46 7.78
CA CYS A 142 5.96 -14.91 7.89
C CYS A 142 4.86 -15.34 8.87
N GLU A 143 4.05 -16.30 8.48
CA GLU A 143 3.08 -17.03 9.31
C GLU A 143 2.01 -16.19 10.05
N ILE A 144 1.96 -14.87 9.83
CA ILE A 144 1.05 -13.98 10.56
C ILE A 144 -0.42 -14.29 10.27
N GLY A 145 -0.71 -15.00 9.16
CA GLY A 145 -2.00 -15.61 8.85
C GLY A 145 -2.54 -16.52 9.94
N LYS A 146 -1.66 -17.15 10.73
CA LYS A 146 -2.03 -18.02 11.87
C LYS A 146 -2.51 -17.23 13.09
N ASN A 147 -2.16 -15.94 13.20
CA ASN A 147 -2.60 -15.09 14.30
C ASN A 147 -3.93 -14.39 14.00
N GLU A 148 -5.01 -15.15 14.00
CA GLU A 148 -6.34 -14.65 13.62
C GLU A 148 -6.84 -13.50 14.51
N LYS A 149 -6.48 -13.49 15.79
CA LYS A 149 -6.88 -12.44 16.72
C LYS A 149 -6.17 -11.12 16.43
N LEU A 150 -4.86 -11.17 16.16
CA LEU A 150 -4.10 -10.00 15.74
C LEU A 150 -4.63 -9.46 14.40
N LEU A 151 -4.93 -10.33 13.43
CA LEU A 151 -5.53 -9.94 12.15
C LEU A 151 -6.88 -9.24 12.34
N ALA A 152 -7.78 -9.83 13.16
CA ALA A 152 -9.08 -9.23 13.47
C ALA A 152 -8.95 -7.88 14.19
N ALA A 153 -8.03 -7.76 15.14
CA ALA A 153 -7.76 -6.50 15.83
C ALA A 153 -7.24 -5.44 14.86
N PHE A 154 -6.29 -5.79 14.00
CA PHE A 154 -5.76 -4.90 12.98
C PHE A 154 -6.86 -4.44 12.01
N ALA A 155 -7.66 -5.38 11.48
CA ALA A 155 -8.76 -5.10 10.55
C ALA A 155 -9.80 -4.16 11.14
N ARG A 156 -10.12 -4.33 12.44
CA ARG A 156 -11.03 -3.44 13.16
C ARG A 156 -10.47 -2.02 13.28
N ILE A 157 -9.18 -1.89 13.58
CA ILE A 157 -8.53 -0.59 13.76
C ILE A 157 -8.46 0.19 12.43
N VAL A 158 -7.99 -0.45 11.36
CA VAL A 158 -7.87 0.21 10.04
C VAL A 158 -9.22 0.28 9.29
N ASN A 159 -10.21 -0.49 9.75
CA ASN A 159 -11.56 -0.57 9.22
C ASN A 159 -11.62 -0.93 7.71
N VAL A 160 -10.78 -1.88 7.31
CA VAL A 160 -10.79 -2.55 6.00
C VAL A 160 -10.39 -4.03 6.19
N PRO A 161 -10.71 -4.92 5.23
CA PRO A 161 -10.22 -6.29 5.28
C PRO A 161 -8.69 -6.36 5.35
N VAL A 162 -8.18 -7.31 6.12
CA VAL A 162 -6.74 -7.60 6.27
C VAL A 162 -6.49 -9.01 5.81
N TYR A 163 -5.56 -9.18 4.87
CA TYR A 163 -5.12 -10.48 4.37
C TYR A 163 -3.71 -10.79 4.88
N ALA A 164 -3.45 -12.06 5.16
CA ALA A 164 -2.13 -12.54 5.54
C ALA A 164 -1.94 -14.02 5.16
N GLY A 165 -0.71 -14.42 4.92
CA GLY A 165 -0.37 -15.82 4.62
C GLY A 165 -0.01 -16.61 5.88
N THR A 166 -0.34 -17.90 5.89
CA THR A 166 -0.09 -18.81 7.02
C THR A 166 1.28 -19.49 6.98
N GLY A 167 2.00 -19.40 5.85
CA GLY A 167 3.33 -20.01 5.67
C GLY A 167 4.49 -19.01 5.69
N TYR A 168 5.66 -19.48 5.27
CA TYR A 168 6.85 -18.66 5.13
C TYR A 168 6.68 -17.64 4.00
N HIS A 169 7.04 -16.38 4.26
CA HIS A 169 7.02 -15.33 3.27
C HIS A 169 8.41 -15.10 2.68
N HIS A 170 8.53 -15.19 1.35
CA HIS A 170 9.77 -14.86 0.64
C HIS A 170 9.72 -13.40 0.18
N GLY A 171 10.37 -12.49 0.93
CA GLY A 171 10.23 -11.04 0.70
C GLY A 171 10.55 -10.56 -0.72
N VAL A 172 11.60 -11.11 -1.35
CA VAL A 172 11.98 -10.73 -2.74
C VAL A 172 10.95 -11.18 -3.78
N LEU A 173 10.46 -12.42 -3.68
CA LEU A 173 9.49 -12.99 -4.63
C LEU A 173 8.05 -12.60 -4.29
N ARG A 174 7.83 -12.03 -3.10
CA ARG A 174 6.52 -11.70 -2.52
C ARG A 174 5.58 -12.92 -2.53
N LEU A 175 6.12 -14.10 -2.26
CA LEU A 175 5.38 -15.37 -2.23
C LEU A 175 5.19 -15.82 -0.79
N ASN A 176 4.00 -16.32 -0.45
CA ASN A 176 3.76 -17.08 0.77
C ASN A 176 3.62 -18.57 0.41
N THR A 177 4.19 -19.46 1.21
CA THR A 177 4.14 -20.91 0.95
C THR A 177 2.91 -21.61 1.53
N GLY A 178 2.09 -20.92 2.32
CA GLY A 178 0.85 -21.42 2.91
C GLY A 178 -0.39 -20.76 2.30
N ASP A 179 -1.54 -21.08 2.90
CA ASP A 179 -2.82 -20.49 2.55
C ASP A 179 -2.93 -19.03 3.00
N TYR A 180 -3.93 -18.34 2.46
CA TYR A 180 -4.25 -16.97 2.87
C TYR A 180 -5.48 -16.96 3.76
N VAL A 181 -5.41 -16.14 4.81
CA VAL A 181 -6.50 -15.83 5.72
C VAL A 181 -6.88 -14.37 5.55
N ARG A 182 -8.18 -14.08 5.61
CA ARG A 182 -8.74 -12.73 5.62
C ARG A 182 -9.48 -12.49 6.93
N ALA A 183 -9.17 -11.39 7.59
CA ALA A 183 -9.98 -10.84 8.66
C ALA A 183 -10.78 -9.63 8.17
N ASP A 184 -12.08 -9.64 8.39
CA ASP A 184 -12.96 -8.49 8.13
C ASP A 184 -13.02 -7.55 9.33
N PRO A 185 -13.34 -6.24 9.14
CA PRO A 185 -13.45 -5.28 10.24
C PRO A 185 -14.45 -5.67 11.35
N GLY A 186 -15.45 -6.48 11.02
CA GLY A 186 -16.42 -7.04 11.97
C GLY A 186 -15.86 -8.19 12.83
N GLY A 187 -14.63 -8.63 12.58
CA GLY A 187 -13.97 -9.74 13.29
C GLY A 187 -14.22 -11.12 12.69
N THR A 188 -14.93 -11.22 11.55
CA THR A 188 -15.08 -12.48 10.83
C THR A 188 -13.76 -12.90 10.21
N ILE A 189 -13.40 -14.18 10.36
CA ILE A 189 -12.23 -14.79 9.76
C ILE A 189 -12.67 -15.72 8.62
N SER A 190 -12.09 -15.52 7.44
CA SER A 190 -12.23 -16.40 6.28
C SER A 190 -10.88 -17.03 5.97
N ARG A 191 -10.83 -18.37 5.90
CA ARG A 191 -9.63 -19.14 5.56
C ARG A 191 -9.66 -19.51 4.07
N ASP A 192 -8.50 -19.87 3.53
CA ASP A 192 -8.32 -20.35 2.15
C ASP A 192 -8.85 -19.37 1.09
N VAL A 193 -8.72 -18.06 1.34
CA VAL A 193 -9.33 -17.00 0.50
C VAL A 193 -8.57 -16.72 -0.81
N GLY A 194 -7.55 -17.53 -1.12
CA GLY A 194 -6.63 -17.28 -2.23
C GLY A 194 -5.75 -16.05 -2.02
N ARG A 195 -4.77 -15.87 -2.91
CA ARG A 195 -3.83 -14.76 -2.83
C ARG A 195 -4.51 -13.42 -3.21
N PRO A 196 -4.36 -12.36 -2.41
CA PRO A 196 -4.93 -11.04 -2.69
C PRO A 196 -4.07 -10.16 -3.64
#